data_AF-A0A9E1X7F2-F1
#
_entry.id   AF-A0A9E1X7F2-F1
#
_cell.length_a   1.000
_cell.length_b   1.000
_cell.length_c   1.000
_cell.angle_alpha   90.00
_cell.angle_beta   90.00
_cell.angle_gamma   90.00
#
_symmetry.space_group_name_H-M   'P 1'
#
loop_
_entity.id
_entity.type
_entity.pdbx_description
1 polymer ?
#
loop_
_entity_poly.entity_id
_entity_poly.type
_entity_poly.pdbx_seq_one_letter_code
_entity_poly.pdbx_strand_id
1 'polypeptide(L)'
;MRYLTFVIPCLFGIAMNAAIAEPIVVLTYAARDNGAVEDAASSHPFRMDPDYSEMHEVVQDETLGHIMNAYYGGSGMNMKFVEMAIVQMNRHAFVRGNPNFLYAKKTIRLPSLNQIKALATGTKLENSSSEGSSGRTNEIYFFGG
;
A
#
# COMPACT_ATOMS: atom_id res chain seq x y z
N MET A 1 -16.01 -70.44 -72.54
CA MET A 1 -17.10 -69.45 -72.38
C MET A 1 -16.68 -68.55 -71.21
N ARG A 2 -16.14 -67.34 -71.45
CA ARG A 2 -16.87 -66.04 -71.39
C ARG A 2 -17.44 -65.86 -69.95
N TYR A 3 -17.04 -64.93 -69.07
CA TYR A 3 -17.18 -63.46 -69.03
C TYR A 3 -16.46 -63.00 -67.72
N LEU A 4 -15.68 -61.91 -67.69
CA LEU A 4 -16.08 -60.51 -67.46
C LEU A 4 -16.17 -60.10 -65.96
N THR A 5 -15.43 -59.03 -65.67
CA THR A 5 -15.65 -57.95 -64.66
C THR A 5 -15.38 -58.17 -63.17
N PHE A 6 -14.41 -57.37 -62.72
CA PHE A 6 -14.19 -56.73 -61.42
C PHE A 6 -15.40 -56.64 -60.48
N VAL A 7 -15.18 -57.02 -59.21
CA VAL A 7 -15.89 -56.47 -58.05
C VAL A 7 -14.83 -56.07 -57.02
N ILE A 8 -14.69 -54.76 -56.83
CA ILE A 8 -13.96 -54.15 -55.72
C ILE A 8 -14.89 -54.16 -54.50
N PRO A 9 -14.44 -54.67 -53.34
CA PRO A 9 -14.86 -54.11 -52.06
C PRO A 9 -13.62 -53.50 -51.40
N CYS A 10 -13.45 -52.18 -51.40
CA CYS A 10 -13.99 -51.31 -50.37
C CYS A 10 -13.85 -51.92 -48.96
N LEU A 11 -12.62 -51.97 -48.44
CA LEU A 11 -12.41 -51.90 -47.00
C LEU A 11 -11.80 -50.54 -46.69
N PHE A 12 -12.70 -49.61 -46.43
CA PHE A 12 -12.47 -48.29 -45.90
C PHE A 12 -11.58 -48.43 -44.66
N GLY A 13 -10.33 -47.97 -44.74
CA GLY A 13 -9.45 -47.89 -43.59
C GLY A 13 -10.12 -47.03 -42.54
N ILE A 14 -10.48 -47.65 -41.41
CA ILE A 14 -10.99 -46.93 -40.25
C ILE A 14 -9.85 -46.02 -39.80
N ALA A 15 -9.97 -44.73 -40.09
CA ALA A 15 -9.09 -43.72 -39.54
C ALA A 15 -9.23 -43.80 -38.01
N MET A 16 -8.18 -44.27 -37.35
CA MET A 16 -8.01 -44.08 -35.92
C MET A 16 -7.98 -42.57 -35.67
N ASN A 17 -9.10 -42.00 -35.24
CA ASN A 17 -9.12 -40.69 -34.60
C ASN A 17 -8.41 -40.83 -33.25
N ALA A 18 -7.08 -40.73 -33.26
CA ALA A 18 -6.33 -40.46 -32.06
C ALA A 18 -6.68 -39.04 -31.64
N ALA A 19 -7.61 -38.92 -30.68
CA ALA A 19 -7.88 -37.66 -30.01
C ALA A 19 -6.61 -37.27 -29.24
N ILE A 20 -5.81 -36.37 -29.82
CA ILE A 20 -4.66 -35.78 -29.13
C ILE A 20 -5.25 -34.78 -28.14
N ALA A 21 -5.48 -35.23 -26.92
CA ALA A 21 -5.93 -34.38 -25.84
C ALA A 21 -4.77 -33.46 -25.41
N GLU A 22 -5.03 -32.15 -25.43
CA GLU A 22 -4.09 -31.14 -24.95
C GLU A 22 -4.03 -31.19 -23.41
N PRO A 23 -2.84 -31.04 -22.79
CA PRO A 23 -2.74 -31.03 -21.35
C PRO A 23 -3.43 -29.79 -20.76
N ILE A 24 -4.44 -30.01 -19.91
CA ILE A 24 -5.09 -28.94 -19.16
C ILE A 24 -4.15 -28.47 -18.03
N VAL A 25 -3.77 -27.20 -18.07
CA VAL A 25 -3.03 -26.57 -16.98
C VAL A 25 -4.04 -26.07 -15.94
N VAL A 26 -4.24 -26.86 -14.89
CA VAL A 26 -5.02 -26.42 -13.72
C VAL A 26 -4.09 -25.60 -12.84
N LEU A 27 -4.24 -24.28 -12.89
CA LEU A 27 -3.66 -23.37 -11.90
C LEU A 27 -4.37 -23.61 -10.58
N THR A 28 -3.81 -24.50 -9.76
CA THR A 28 -4.18 -24.53 -8.35
C THR A 28 -3.59 -23.28 -7.73
N TYR A 29 -4.46 -22.38 -7.25
CA TYR A 29 -4.03 -21.42 -6.26
C TYR A 29 -3.64 -22.27 -5.07
N ALA A 30 -2.34 -22.44 -4.82
CA ALA A 30 -1.90 -22.83 -3.50
C ALA A 30 -2.61 -21.87 -2.56
N ALA A 31 -3.56 -22.38 -1.75
CA ALA A 31 -3.92 -21.72 -0.52
C ALA A 31 -2.58 -21.53 0.15
N ARG A 32 -2.06 -20.30 0.05
CA ARG A 32 -0.74 -19.91 0.49
C ARG A 32 -0.65 -20.49 1.88
N ASP A 33 0.19 -21.51 2.03
CA ASP A 33 0.49 -22.09 3.31
C ASP A 33 0.96 -20.89 4.11
N ASN A 34 0.09 -20.41 5.01
CA ASN A 34 0.43 -19.43 6.00
C ASN A 34 1.31 -20.19 6.99
N GLY A 35 2.48 -20.63 6.50
CA GLY A 35 3.60 -20.93 7.34
C GLY A 35 3.68 -19.74 8.27
N ALA A 36 3.57 -20.02 9.57
CA ALA A 36 3.64 -19.08 10.65
C ALA A 36 5.01 -18.38 10.60
N VAL A 37 5.19 -17.49 9.64
CA VAL A 37 5.84 -16.23 9.87
C VAL A 37 4.87 -15.59 10.84
N GLU A 38 5.19 -15.68 12.13
CA GLU A 38 4.62 -14.79 13.12
C GLU A 38 4.50 -13.44 12.44
N ASP A 39 3.27 -12.99 12.19
CA ASP A 39 3.01 -11.80 11.41
C ASP A 39 3.56 -10.64 12.23
N ALA A 40 4.87 -10.37 12.11
CA ALA A 40 5.57 -9.35 12.86
C ALA A 40 5.01 -7.97 12.49
N ALA A 41 4.31 -7.88 11.34
CA ALA A 41 3.45 -6.77 11.04
C ALA A 41 2.24 -6.72 11.97
N SER A 42 1.53 -7.83 12.24
CA SER A 42 0.35 -7.85 13.11
C SER A 42 0.59 -7.24 14.49
N SER A 43 1.73 -7.53 15.14
CA SER A 43 2.07 -7.06 16.49
C SER A 43 2.66 -5.66 16.54
N HIS A 44 2.75 -4.96 15.41
CA HIS A 44 3.38 -3.65 15.34
C HIS A 44 2.54 -2.57 16.09
N PRO A 45 3.14 -1.74 16.95
CA PRO A 45 2.40 -0.80 17.82
C PRO A 45 1.45 0.13 17.06
N PHE A 46 1.91 0.72 15.95
CA PHE A 46 1.11 1.62 15.11
C PHE A 46 -0.05 0.95 14.36
N ARG A 47 -0.14 -0.39 14.37
CA ARG A 47 -1.30 -1.13 13.86
C ARG A 47 -2.22 -1.60 14.97
N MET A 48 -1.63 -2.03 16.09
CA MET A 48 -2.36 -2.58 17.24
C MET A 48 -3.21 -1.52 17.92
N ASP A 49 -2.67 -0.31 18.08
CA ASP A 49 -3.38 0.82 18.64
C ASP A 49 -3.45 1.96 17.61
N PRO A 50 -4.63 2.22 17.01
CA PRO A 50 -4.84 3.28 16.02
C PRO A 50 -4.56 4.70 16.52
N ASP A 51 -4.53 4.91 17.84
CA ASP A 51 -4.27 6.19 18.50
C ASP A 51 -2.85 6.29 19.09
N TYR A 52 -2.05 5.23 18.95
CA TYR A 52 -0.65 5.22 19.35
C TYR A 52 0.16 6.27 18.60
N SER A 53 0.88 7.10 19.35
CA SER A 53 1.78 8.12 18.82
C SER A 53 3.02 8.20 19.69
N GLU A 54 4.13 8.60 19.09
CA GLU A 54 5.43 8.61 19.76
C GLU A 54 6.19 9.90 19.45
N MET A 55 7.12 10.27 20.33
CA MET A 55 8.01 11.43 20.17
C MET A 55 9.43 10.93 19.95
N HIS A 56 10.10 11.45 18.93
CA HIS A 56 11.48 11.08 18.60
C HIS A 56 12.37 12.32 18.55
N GLU A 57 13.52 12.30 19.20
CA GLU A 57 14.53 13.33 19.04
C GLU A 57 15.46 12.97 17.89
N VAL A 58 15.52 13.82 16.89
CA VAL A 58 16.33 13.61 15.69
C VAL A 58 17.81 13.65 16.05
N VAL A 59 18.54 12.57 15.78
CA VAL A 59 19.98 12.49 16.00
C VAL A 59 20.73 13.19 14.87
N GLN A 60 21.99 13.54 15.08
CA GLN A 60 22.86 14.06 14.03
C GLN A 60 22.98 13.04 12.89
N ASP A 61 22.92 13.53 11.64
CA ASP A 61 22.97 12.74 10.40
C ASP A 61 21.83 11.72 10.22
N GLU A 62 20.76 11.85 11.02
CA GLU A 62 19.55 11.07 10.86
C GLU A 62 18.61 11.70 9.82
N THR A 63 18.00 10.86 8.98
CA THR A 63 17.05 11.30 7.94
C THR A 63 15.63 10.87 8.31
N LEU A 64 14.64 11.54 7.72
CA LEU A 64 13.25 11.12 7.86
C LEU A 64 13.04 9.67 7.42
N GLY A 65 13.76 9.20 6.40
CA GLY A 65 13.70 7.81 5.93
C GLY A 65 14.17 6.81 7.00
N HIS A 66 15.24 7.12 7.73
CA HIS A 66 15.72 6.29 8.84
C HIS A 66 14.67 6.17 9.93
N ILE A 67 14.09 7.30 10.33
CA ILE A 67 13.06 7.36 11.37
C ILE A 67 11.82 6.57 10.92
N MET A 68 11.35 6.78 9.69
CA MET A 68 10.19 6.06 9.17
C MET A 68 10.43 4.55 9.13
N ASN A 69 11.62 4.10 8.72
CA ASN A 69 11.94 2.68 8.71
C ASN A 69 12.05 2.09 10.12
N ALA A 70 12.55 2.85 11.10
CA ALA A 70 12.67 2.40 12.48
C ALA A 70 11.30 2.25 13.16
N TYR A 71 10.42 3.24 12.99
CA TYR A 71 9.15 3.30 13.71
C TYR A 71 7.98 2.69 12.95
N TYR A 72 7.95 2.82 11.63
CA TYR A 72 6.84 2.38 10.79
C TYR A 72 7.23 1.23 9.83
N GLY A 73 8.50 0.83 9.82
CA GLY A 73 8.96 -0.35 9.09
C GLY A 73 8.18 -1.59 9.53
N GLY A 74 7.72 -2.38 8.57
CA GLY A 74 6.90 -3.56 8.86
C GLY A 74 5.46 -3.29 9.29
N SER A 75 5.04 -2.04 9.52
CA SER A 75 3.65 -1.68 9.87
C SER A 75 2.62 -1.93 8.76
N GLY A 76 3.06 -2.19 7.53
CA GLY A 76 2.18 -2.30 6.36
C GLY A 76 1.46 -1.00 6.00
N MET A 77 1.80 0.14 6.60
CA MET A 77 1.25 1.43 6.23
C MET A 77 1.88 1.95 4.93
N ASN A 78 1.15 2.83 4.25
CA ASN A 78 1.70 3.50 3.08
C ASN A 78 2.66 4.63 3.52
N MET A 79 3.95 4.39 3.31
CA MET A 79 5.03 5.29 3.73
C MET A 79 4.90 6.71 3.18
N LYS A 80 4.27 6.90 2.02
CA LYS A 80 4.08 8.24 1.46
C LYS A 80 3.12 9.09 2.29
N PHE A 81 2.05 8.49 2.80
CA PHE A 81 1.12 9.18 3.69
C PHE A 81 1.75 9.44 5.06
N VAL A 82 2.53 8.49 5.57
CA VAL A 82 3.30 8.64 6.81
C VAL A 82 4.26 9.84 6.69
N GLU A 83 5.05 9.90 5.62
CA GLU A 83 5.97 11.01 5.33
C GLU A 83 5.24 12.36 5.33
N MET A 84 4.15 12.46 4.56
CA MET A 84 3.37 13.70 4.46
C MET A 84 2.79 14.10 5.81
N ALA A 85 2.29 13.15 6.60
CA ALA A 85 1.72 13.42 7.92
C ALA A 85 2.79 13.93 8.90
N ILE A 86 3.96 13.29 8.95
CA ILE A 86 5.08 13.72 9.81
C ILE A 86 5.51 15.15 9.43
N VAL A 87 5.65 15.44 8.14
CA VAL A 87 6.07 16.77 7.65
C VAL A 87 5.00 17.84 7.92
N GLN A 88 3.72 17.48 7.84
CA GLN A 88 2.61 18.38 8.14
C GLN A 88 2.54 18.72 9.63
N MET A 89 2.68 17.72 10.52
CA MET A 89 2.60 17.93 11.96
C MET A 89 3.84 18.58 12.56
N ASN A 90 5.01 18.39 11.92
CA ASN A 90 6.30 18.84 12.43
C ASN A 90 6.98 19.86 11.52
N ARG A 91 6.22 20.76 10.90
CA ARG A 91 6.75 21.82 9.99
C ARG A 91 8.00 22.55 10.53
N HIS A 92 8.09 22.73 11.84
CA HIS A 92 9.19 23.41 12.52
C HIS A 92 10.51 22.61 12.54
N ALA A 93 10.46 21.29 12.35
CA ALA A 93 11.63 20.42 12.33
C ALA A 93 12.22 20.25 10.92
N PHE A 94 11.48 20.64 9.87
CA PHE A 94 11.91 20.53 8.48
C PHE A 94 12.33 21.88 7.90
N VAL A 95 13.43 21.89 7.14
CA VAL A 95 13.87 23.09 6.42
C VAL A 95 12.86 23.39 5.32
N ARG A 96 12.10 24.48 5.48
CA ARG A 96 11.06 24.92 4.51
C ARG A 96 10.01 23.85 4.20
N GLY A 97 9.78 22.91 5.12
CA GLY A 97 8.86 21.79 4.91
C GLY A 97 9.35 20.72 3.92
N ASN A 98 10.65 20.70 3.58
CA ASN A 98 11.21 19.66 2.71
C ASN A 98 11.49 18.38 3.52
N PRO A 99 10.89 17.22 3.17
CA PRO A 99 11.09 15.95 3.90
C PRO A 99 12.55 15.48 3.92
N ASN A 100 13.36 15.88 2.93
CA ASN A 100 14.77 15.50 2.82
C ASN A 100 15.70 16.31 3.73
N PHE A 101 15.22 17.39 4.35
CA PHE A 101 16.03 18.27 5.19
C PHE A 101 15.41 18.42 6.57
N LEU A 102 15.97 17.69 7.52
CA LEU A 102 15.53 17.61 8.91
C LEU A 102 16.59 18.24 9.81
N TYR A 103 16.18 19.09 10.76
CA TYR A 103 17.09 19.67 11.75
C TYR A 103 17.41 18.65 12.85
N ALA A 104 18.70 18.47 13.15
CA ALA A 104 19.15 17.66 14.28
C ALA A 104 18.71 18.27 15.63
N LYS A 105 18.58 17.42 16.66
CA LYS A 105 18.15 17.74 18.04
C LYS A 105 16.77 18.39 18.13
N LYS A 106 15.94 18.24 17.09
CA LYS A 106 14.54 18.59 17.14
C LYS A 106 13.75 17.36 17.56
N THR A 107 12.81 17.55 18.47
CA THR A 107 11.83 16.52 18.80
C THR A 107 10.69 16.59 17.80
N ILE A 108 10.43 15.48 17.11
CA ILE A 108 9.32 15.34 16.17
C ILE A 108 8.29 14.37 16.71
N ARG A 109 7.03 14.63 16.39
CA ARG A 109 5.89 13.78 16.72
C ARG A 109 5.59 12.81 15.58
N LEU A 110 5.56 11.53 15.91
CA LEU A 110 5.18 10.44 15.02
C LEU A 110 3.66 10.25 15.10
N PRO A 111 2.89 10.59 14.05
CA PRO A 111 1.44 10.54 14.08
C PRO A 111 0.89 9.12 14.17
N SER A 112 -0.28 8.99 14.80
CA SER A 112 -1.04 7.74 14.83
C SER A 112 -1.76 7.47 13.51
N LEU A 113 -2.28 6.25 13.33
CA LEU A 113 -3.05 5.87 12.15
C LEU A 113 -4.28 6.78 11.96
N ASN A 114 -5.01 7.05 13.05
CA ASN A 114 -6.18 7.94 13.01
C ASN A 114 -5.79 9.37 12.64
N GLN A 115 -4.63 9.83 13.09
CA GLN A 115 -4.13 11.17 12.75
C GLN A 115 -3.73 11.27 11.28
N ILE A 116 -3.05 10.26 10.74
CA ILE A 116 -2.72 10.19 9.31
C ILE A 116 -4.01 10.16 8.47
N LYS A 117 -5.00 9.34 8.87
CA LYS A 117 -6.30 9.26 8.20
C LYS A 117 -7.04 10.59 8.20
N ALA A 118 -7.05 11.28 9.34
CA ALA A 118 -7.71 12.56 9.48
C ALA A 118 -7.07 13.64 8.59
N LEU A 119 -5.73 13.67 8.52
CA LEU A 119 -5.01 14.57 7.60
C LEU A 119 -5.30 14.25 6.13
N ALA A 120 -5.39 12.97 5.76
CA ALA A 120 -5.68 12.56 4.40
C ALA A 120 -7.13 12.87 3.98
N THR A 121 -8.08 12.79 4.93
CA THR A 121 -9.51 13.02 4.68
C THR A 121 -9.89 14.49 4.89
N GLY A 122 -9.01 15.31 5.46
CA GLY A 122 -9.27 16.71 5.79
C GLY A 122 -10.22 16.90 6.98
N THR A 123 -10.45 15.85 7.77
CA THR A 123 -11.28 15.93 8.98
C THR A 123 -10.46 16.52 10.12
N LYS A 124 -11.00 17.52 10.82
CA LYS A 124 -10.34 18.09 12.01
C LYS A 124 -10.33 17.03 13.12
N LEU A 125 -9.15 16.76 13.70
CA LEU A 125 -9.02 15.89 14.88
C LEU A 125 -9.64 16.62 16.09
N GLU A 126 -10.55 15.96 16.81
CA GLU A 126 -11.26 16.55 17.97
C GLU A 126 -10.34 16.88 19.17
N ASN A 127 -9.08 16.45 19.17
CA ASN A 127 -8.17 16.58 20.32
C ASN A 127 -7.01 17.58 20.16
N SER A 128 -7.08 18.53 19.22
CA SER A 128 -6.12 19.65 19.18
C SER A 128 -6.69 20.88 19.89
N SER A 129 -6.55 20.93 21.21
CA SER A 129 -6.55 22.19 21.97
C SER A 129 -5.24 22.93 21.67
N SER A 130 -5.22 23.65 20.56
CA SER A 130 -4.21 24.69 20.31
C SER A 130 -4.92 25.98 19.94
N GLU A 131 -5.03 26.82 20.96
CA GLU A 131 -5.20 28.27 20.91
C GLU A 131 -4.38 28.91 19.77
N GLY A 132 -5.01 29.80 19.00
CA GLY A 132 -4.33 30.86 18.25
C GLY A 132 -3.74 30.52 16.87
N SER A 133 -4.55 30.68 15.80
CA SER A 133 -4.09 31.35 14.57
C SER A 133 -5.26 31.69 13.63
N SER A 134 -5.64 32.97 13.66
CA SER A 134 -5.97 33.80 12.49
C SER A 134 -6.94 33.24 11.44
N GLY A 135 -8.17 33.77 11.48
CA GLY A 135 -9.14 33.68 10.40
C GLY A 135 -8.57 34.10 9.06
N ARG A 136 -8.58 33.17 8.11
CA ARG A 136 -8.57 33.45 6.67
C ARG A 136 -9.60 32.51 6.05
N THR A 137 -10.85 32.91 6.12
CA THR A 137 -11.90 32.42 5.25
C THR A 137 -11.50 32.78 3.81
N ASN A 138 -10.95 31.82 3.08
CA ASN A 138 -10.77 31.93 1.63
C ASN A 138 -12.14 31.70 0.97
N GLU A 139 -13.00 32.70 1.06
CA GLU A 139 -14.27 32.73 0.33
C GLU A 139 -13.98 33.18 -1.11
N ILE A 140 -14.23 32.29 -2.07
CA ILE A 140 -14.14 32.60 -3.50
C ILE A 140 -15.52 33.10 -3.93
N TYR A 141 -15.61 34.38 -4.26
CA TYR A 141 -16.85 35.00 -4.75
C TYR A 141 -16.92 34.90 -6.28
N PHE A 142 -17.97 34.26 -6.79
CA PHE A 142 -18.32 34.26 -8.22
C PHE A 142 -19.37 35.33 -8.47
N PHE A 143 -19.01 36.37 -9.22
CA PHE A 143 -19.98 37.31 -9.76
C PHE A 143 -20.24 36.89 -11.21
N GLY A 144 -21.42 36.31 -11.46
CA GLY A 144 -21.92 36.07 -12.81
C GLY A 144 -22.40 37.39 -13.42
N GLY A 145 -22.05 37.63 -14.68
CA GLY A 145 -22.54 38.73 -15.50
C GLY A 145 -23.79 38.36 -16.29
#